data_AF-A0A353SSP2-F1
#
_entry.id   AF-A0A353SSP2-F1
#
_cell.length_a   1.000
_cell.length_b   1.000
_cell.length_c   1.000
_cell.angle_alpha   90.00
_cell.angle_beta   90.00
_cell.angle_gamma   90.00
#
_symmetry.space_group_name_H-M   'P 1'
#
loop_
_entity.id
_entity.type
_entity.pdbx_description
1 polymer ?
#
loop_
_entity_poly.entity_id
_entity_poly.type
_entity_poly.pdbx_seq_one_letter_code
_entity_poly.pdbx_strand_id
1 'polypeptide(L)'
;MTLVDRMQELLEAERAGVKCLDAMADHATDMEKKELFTLFRNDEGKFCAGLFRLVQARGAVPTKNVGAFADKVIALPTETEQVALLIKGQAWVVRKIDEIPPAETNAEEKAFFGDMREVHVVNIEKCKQYV
;
A
#
# COMPACT_ATOMS: atom_id res chain seq x y z
N MET A 1 -10.39 10.98 14.36
CA MET A 1 -10.39 10.26 13.07
C MET A 1 -11.12 8.95 13.29
N THR A 2 -12.18 8.70 12.56
CA THR A 2 -12.95 7.45 12.65
C THR A 2 -12.20 6.31 11.96
N LEU A 3 -12.62 5.06 12.19
CA LEU A 3 -12.08 3.92 11.45
C LEU A 3 -12.35 4.04 9.94
N VAL A 4 -13.49 4.60 9.53
CA VAL A 4 -13.77 4.87 8.11
C VAL A 4 -12.74 5.85 7.55
N ASP A 5 -12.44 6.94 8.25
CA ASP A 5 -11.42 7.89 7.81
C ASP A 5 -10.05 7.23 7.65
N ARG A 6 -9.68 6.34 8.58
CA ARG A 6 -8.43 5.54 8.51
C ARG A 6 -8.41 4.61 7.31
N MET A 7 -9.50 3.91 7.05
CA MET A 7 -9.64 3.04 5.87
C MET A 7 -9.56 3.83 4.57
N GLN A 8 -10.10 5.04 4.53
CA GLN A 8 -10.01 5.91 3.35
C GLN A 8 -8.57 6.40 3.15
N GLU A 9 -7.86 6.79 4.22
CA GLU A 9 -6.44 7.17 4.16
C GLU A 9 -5.57 6.02 3.64
N LEU A 10 -5.81 4.80 4.12
CA LEU A 10 -5.15 3.60 3.63
C LEU A 10 -5.51 3.33 2.17
N LEU A 11 -6.79 3.41 1.78
CA LEU A 11 -7.24 3.15 0.41
C LEU A 11 -6.59 4.10 -0.61
N GLU A 12 -6.42 5.37 -0.24
CA GLU A 12 -5.72 6.35 -1.05
C GLU A 12 -4.22 6.03 -1.19
N ALA A 13 -3.60 5.52 -0.12
CA ALA A 13 -2.22 5.06 -0.12
C ALA A 13 -2.03 3.81 -0.99
N GLU A 14 -2.89 2.81 -0.86
CA GLU A 14 -2.85 1.58 -1.68
C GLU A 14 -2.97 1.88 -3.17
N ARG A 15 -3.88 2.79 -3.55
CA ARG A 15 -4.00 3.22 -4.96
C ARG A 15 -2.75 3.92 -5.46
N ALA A 16 -2.11 4.71 -4.61
CA ALA A 16 -0.84 5.33 -4.94
C ALA A 16 0.27 4.27 -5.06
N GLY A 17 0.25 3.24 -4.21
CA GLY A 17 1.11 2.06 -4.31
C GLY A 17 0.94 1.35 -5.66
N VAL A 18 -0.30 1.02 -6.05
CA VAL A 18 -0.61 0.44 -7.36
C VAL A 18 -0.03 1.28 -8.49
N LYS A 19 -0.32 2.60 -8.52
CA LYS A 19 0.18 3.51 -9.58
C LYS A 19 1.70 3.57 -9.61
N CYS A 20 2.33 3.62 -8.44
CA CYS A 20 3.78 3.68 -8.29
C CYS A 20 4.45 2.40 -8.81
N LEU A 21 3.97 1.24 -8.36
CA LEU A 21 4.56 -0.06 -8.66
C LEU A 21 4.35 -0.47 -10.11
N ASP A 22 3.22 -0.08 -10.71
CA ASP A 22 2.98 -0.26 -12.15
C ASP A 22 4.02 0.50 -12.98
N ALA A 23 4.26 1.78 -12.64
CA ALA A 23 5.28 2.59 -13.31
C ALA A 23 6.72 2.07 -13.09
N MET A 24 7.04 1.59 -11.87
CA MET A 24 8.34 0.99 -11.59
C MET A 24 8.54 -0.34 -12.35
N ALA A 25 7.50 -1.17 -12.45
CA ALA A 25 7.55 -2.41 -13.23
C ALA A 25 7.73 -2.16 -14.74
N ASP A 26 7.13 -1.09 -15.27
CA ASP A 26 7.29 -0.70 -16.67
C ASP A 26 8.71 -0.20 -17.00
N HIS A 27 9.37 0.45 -16.04
CA HIS A 27 10.73 0.97 -16.21
C HIS A 27 11.83 0.00 -15.76
N ALA A 28 11.49 -1.09 -15.09
CA ALA A 28 12.46 -2.09 -14.61
C ALA A 28 13.24 -2.69 -15.79
N THR A 29 14.57 -2.63 -15.70
CA THR A 29 15.47 -3.12 -16.76
C THR A 29 15.79 -4.61 -16.66
N ASP A 30 15.53 -5.22 -15.50
CA ASP A 30 15.72 -6.64 -15.26
C ASP A 30 14.38 -7.33 -14.93
N MET A 31 14.26 -8.59 -15.35
CA MET A 31 13.02 -9.35 -15.23
C MET A 31 12.66 -9.66 -13.78
N GLU A 32 13.65 -9.85 -12.91
CA GLU A 32 13.44 -10.16 -11.51
C GLU A 32 12.74 -9.01 -10.77
N LYS A 33 13.23 -7.77 -10.94
CA LYS A 33 12.57 -6.58 -10.38
C LYS A 33 11.20 -6.33 -11.01
N LYS A 34 11.06 -6.55 -12.31
CA LYS A 34 9.76 -6.41 -12.97
C LYS A 34 8.72 -7.34 -12.35
N GLU A 35 9.07 -8.60 -12.15
CA GLU A 35 8.20 -9.59 -11.49
C GLU A 35 7.91 -9.19 -10.03
N LEU A 36 8.92 -8.71 -9.30
CA LEU A 36 8.78 -8.25 -7.93
C LEU A 36 7.82 -7.06 -7.80
N PHE A 37 8.00 -6.01 -8.60
CA PHE A 37 7.14 -4.83 -8.56
C PHE A 37 5.72 -5.17 -9.03
N THR A 38 5.57 -6.07 -10.00
CA THR A 38 4.26 -6.58 -10.42
C THR A 38 3.57 -7.34 -9.29
N LEU A 39 4.30 -8.17 -8.54
CA LEU A 39 3.78 -8.88 -7.37
C LEU A 39 3.25 -7.89 -6.34
N PHE A 40 4.07 -6.90 -5.94
CA PHE A 40 3.65 -5.89 -4.97
C PHE A 40 2.44 -5.10 -5.48
N ARG A 41 2.41 -4.70 -6.75
CA ARG A 41 1.27 -4.00 -7.34
C ARG A 41 -0.02 -4.80 -7.18
N ASN A 42 0.04 -6.11 -7.36
CA ASN A 42 -1.13 -6.99 -7.20
C ASN A 42 -1.56 -7.07 -5.73
N ASP A 43 -0.63 -7.09 -4.79
CA ASP A 43 -0.91 -7.02 -3.36
C ASP A 43 -1.64 -5.71 -3.01
N GLU A 44 -1.13 -4.54 -3.43
CA GLU A 44 -1.80 -3.25 -3.19
C GLU A 44 -3.19 -3.20 -3.85
N GLY A 45 -3.33 -3.81 -5.03
CA GLY A 45 -4.61 -3.94 -5.72
C GLY A 45 -5.62 -4.78 -4.93
N LYS A 46 -5.18 -5.88 -4.32
CA LYS A 46 -5.99 -6.71 -3.41
C LYS A 46 -6.43 -5.89 -2.20
N PHE A 47 -5.54 -5.12 -1.59
CA PHE A 47 -5.87 -4.28 -0.42
C PHE A 47 -6.79 -3.12 -0.78
N CYS A 48 -6.61 -2.48 -1.94
CA CYS A 48 -7.56 -1.51 -2.49
C CYS A 48 -8.99 -2.11 -2.53
N ALA A 49 -9.13 -3.31 -3.11
CA ALA A 49 -10.43 -3.96 -3.24
C ALA A 49 -11.02 -4.38 -1.88
N GLY A 50 -10.19 -4.74 -0.91
CA GLY A 50 -10.61 -5.05 0.46
C GLY A 50 -11.10 -3.81 1.21
N LEU A 51 -10.29 -2.75 1.26
CA LEU A 51 -10.63 -1.49 1.93
C LEU A 51 -11.89 -0.86 1.33
N PHE A 52 -12.03 -0.88 0.00
CA PHE A 52 -13.23 -0.41 -0.68
C PHE A 52 -14.49 -1.10 -0.15
N ARG A 53 -14.45 -2.44 -0.03
CA ARG A 53 -15.58 -3.23 0.49
C ARG A 53 -15.86 -2.94 1.97
N LEU A 54 -14.81 -2.83 2.80
CA LEU A 54 -14.97 -2.55 4.23
C LEU A 54 -15.57 -1.17 4.49
N VAL A 55 -15.17 -0.16 3.73
CA VAL A 55 -15.77 1.20 3.80
C VAL A 55 -17.26 1.15 3.45
N GLN A 56 -17.63 0.41 2.39
CA GLN A 56 -19.05 0.23 2.01
C GLN A 56 -19.84 -0.53 3.09
N ALA A 57 -19.26 -1.58 3.68
CA ALA A 57 -19.90 -2.36 4.73
C ALA A 57 -20.21 -1.51 5.99
N ARG A 58 -19.45 -0.43 6.19
CA ARG A 58 -19.68 0.57 7.24
C ARG A 58 -20.66 1.69 6.85
N GLY A 59 -21.30 1.58 5.68
CA GLY A 59 -22.30 2.53 5.19
C GLY A 59 -21.72 3.83 4.60
N ALA A 60 -20.42 3.87 4.35
CA ALA A 60 -19.75 5.03 3.75
C ALA A 60 -19.48 4.81 2.25
N VAL A 61 -19.27 5.91 1.52
CA VAL A 61 -18.90 5.87 0.10
C VAL A 61 -17.37 5.95 -0.02
N PRO A 62 -16.70 4.94 -0.61
CA PRO A 62 -15.26 5.00 -0.82
C PRO A 62 -14.86 6.19 -1.68
N THR A 63 -13.80 6.91 -1.30
CA THR A 63 -13.29 7.99 -2.16
C THR A 63 -12.77 7.43 -3.48
N LYS A 64 -12.56 8.29 -4.48
CA LYS A 64 -11.84 7.97 -5.73
C LYS A 64 -10.42 8.55 -5.75
N ASN A 65 -9.98 9.12 -4.63
CA ASN A 65 -8.70 9.80 -4.53
C ASN A 65 -7.56 8.79 -4.65
N VAL A 66 -6.43 9.30 -5.11
CA VAL A 66 -5.14 8.61 -5.18
C VAL A 66 -4.14 9.49 -4.44
N GLY A 67 -3.40 8.93 -3.49
CA GLY A 67 -2.39 9.69 -2.76
C GLY A 67 -1.28 10.22 -3.68
N ALA A 68 -0.67 11.35 -3.31
CA ALA A 68 0.43 11.96 -4.06
C ALA A 68 1.76 11.17 -3.97
N PHE A 69 1.76 9.99 -3.36
CA PHE A 69 2.97 9.18 -3.14
C PHE A 69 3.60 8.72 -4.46
N ALA A 70 2.79 8.22 -5.39
CA ALA A 70 3.27 7.76 -6.70
C ALA A 70 4.07 8.85 -7.44
N ASP A 71 3.53 10.07 -7.48
CA ASP A 71 4.17 11.19 -8.18
C ASP A 71 5.50 11.57 -7.53
N LYS A 72 5.62 11.45 -6.20
CA LYS A 72 6.89 11.68 -5.48
C LYS A 72 7.92 10.62 -5.79
N VAL A 73 7.53 9.35 -5.86
CA VAL A 73 8.44 8.25 -6.16
C VAL A 73 8.93 8.36 -7.59
N ILE A 74 8.03 8.46 -8.57
CA ILE A 74 8.38 8.49 -9.99
C ILE A 74 9.27 9.70 -10.35
N ALA A 75 9.17 10.81 -9.60
CA ALA A 75 10.02 11.98 -9.79
C ALA A 75 11.47 11.79 -9.31
N LEU A 76 11.80 10.71 -8.60
CA LEU A 76 13.16 10.43 -8.14
C LEU A 76 14.05 9.95 -9.31
N PRO A 77 15.31 10.41 -9.38
CA PRO A 77 16.15 10.21 -10.56
C PRO A 77 16.72 8.80 -10.71
N THR A 78 16.75 8.00 -9.63
CA THR A 78 17.29 6.63 -9.67
C THR A 78 16.30 5.60 -9.11
N GLU A 79 16.34 4.38 -9.63
CA GLU A 79 15.52 3.26 -9.12
C GLU A 79 15.83 2.96 -7.65
N THR A 80 17.09 3.06 -7.23
CA THR A 80 17.48 2.90 -5.81
C THR A 80 16.79 3.92 -4.90
N GLU A 81 16.73 5.19 -5.30
CA GLU A 81 15.98 6.20 -4.53
C GLU A 81 14.48 5.94 -4.55
N GLN A 82 13.94 5.47 -5.69
CA GLN A 82 12.54 5.07 -5.79
C GLN A 82 12.20 3.95 -4.81
N VAL A 83 13.02 2.90 -4.76
CA VAL A 83 12.86 1.78 -3.81
C VAL A 83 13.03 2.25 -2.37
N ALA A 84 14.00 3.13 -2.08
CA ALA A 84 14.18 3.69 -0.74
C ALA A 84 12.96 4.49 -0.26
N LEU A 85 12.29 5.23 -1.15
CA LEU A 85 11.03 5.90 -0.83
C LEU A 85 9.86 4.92 -0.76
N LEU A 86 9.81 3.89 -1.60
CA LEU A 86 8.84 2.80 -1.53
C LEU A 86 8.86 2.13 -0.15
N ILE A 87 10.04 1.77 0.37
CA ILE A 87 10.21 1.21 1.72
C ILE A 87 9.58 2.11 2.79
N LYS A 88 9.80 3.43 2.70
CA LYS A 88 9.21 4.39 3.64
C LYS A 88 7.69 4.46 3.52
N GLY A 89 7.15 4.35 2.31
CA GLY A 89 5.71 4.25 2.05
C GLY A 89 5.11 3.01 2.69
N GLN A 90 5.72 1.85 2.45
CA GLN A 90 5.30 0.57 3.04
C GLN A 90 5.32 0.62 4.57
N ALA A 91 6.41 1.15 5.15
CA ALA A 91 6.53 1.30 6.60
C ALA A 91 5.49 2.28 7.19
N TRP A 92 5.13 3.31 6.43
CA TRP A 92 4.06 4.23 6.83
C TRP A 92 2.71 3.53 6.86
N VAL A 93 2.40 2.64 5.91
CA VAL A 93 1.16 1.84 5.91
C VAL A 93 1.11 0.92 7.13
N VAL A 94 2.20 0.19 7.41
CA VAL A 94 2.31 -0.66 8.62
C VAL A 94 2.02 0.16 9.88
N ARG A 95 2.64 1.33 10.03
CA ARG A 95 2.40 2.22 11.18
C ARG A 95 0.93 2.65 11.26
N LYS A 96 0.29 2.99 10.14
CA LYS A 96 -1.11 3.41 10.11
C LYS A 96 -2.08 2.31 10.50
N ILE A 97 -1.76 1.06 10.14
CA ILE A 97 -2.51 -0.11 10.60
C ILE A 97 -2.32 -0.30 12.10
N ASP A 98 -1.09 -0.19 12.60
CA ASP A 98 -0.78 -0.31 14.04
C ASP A 98 -1.44 0.78 14.91
N GLU A 99 -1.80 1.92 14.31
CA GLU A 99 -2.54 3.00 14.96
C GLU A 99 -4.07 2.80 15.01
N ILE A 100 -4.60 1.73 14.40
CA ILE A 100 -6.04 1.41 14.45
C ILE A 100 -6.38 0.83 15.84
N PRO A 101 -7.31 1.45 16.60
CA PRO A 101 -7.69 0.93 17.91
C PRO A 101 -8.37 -0.46 17.79
N PRO A 102 -7.91 -1.50 18.52
CA PRO A 102 -8.48 -2.85 18.42
C PRO A 102 -9.95 -2.96 18.83
N ALA A 103 -10.48 -1.98 19.57
CA ALA A 103 -11.87 -1.90 19.97
C ALA A 103 -12.80 -1.38 18.86
N GLU A 104 -12.26 -0.73 17.82
CA GLU A 104 -13.05 -0.19 16.70
C GLU A 104 -13.27 -1.21 15.57
N THR A 105 -12.52 -2.31 15.58
CA THR A 105 -12.53 -3.34 14.54
C THR A 105 -13.28 -4.60 14.94
N ASN A 106 -14.00 -5.19 13.98
CA ASN A 106 -14.60 -6.51 14.09
C ASN A 106 -13.58 -7.62 13.71
N ALA A 107 -14.00 -8.89 13.77
CA ALA A 107 -13.10 -10.02 13.50
C ALA A 107 -12.59 -10.06 12.04
N GLU A 108 -13.45 -9.75 11.07
CA GLU A 108 -13.09 -9.70 9.65
C GLU A 108 -12.06 -8.60 9.37
N GLU A 109 -12.29 -7.41 9.92
CA GLU A 109 -11.39 -6.27 9.76
C GLU A 109 -10.04 -6.51 10.43
N LYS A 110 -10.03 -7.14 11.62
CA LYS A 110 -8.79 -7.53 12.29
C LYS A 110 -7.97 -8.48 11.43
N ALA A 111 -8.60 -9.49 10.83
CA ALA A 111 -7.92 -10.42 9.94
C ALA A 111 -7.40 -9.71 8.68
N PHE A 112 -8.21 -8.84 8.08
CA PHE A 112 -7.82 -8.08 6.89
C PHE A 112 -6.62 -7.16 7.16
N PHE A 113 -6.67 -6.37 8.24
CA PHE A 113 -5.56 -5.50 8.61
C PHE A 113 -4.30 -6.27 9.02
N GLY A 114 -4.45 -7.44 9.64
CA GLY A 114 -3.35 -8.35 9.94
C GLY A 114 -2.62 -8.83 8.68
N ASP A 115 -3.36 -9.35 7.70
CA ASP A 115 -2.84 -9.80 6.40
C ASP A 115 -2.15 -8.64 5.66
N MET A 116 -2.83 -7.49 5.60
CA MET A 116 -2.30 -6.28 4.96
C MET A 116 -0.97 -5.83 5.57
N ARG A 117 -0.89 -5.80 6.89
CA ARG A 117 0.32 -5.44 7.62
C ARG A 117 1.46 -6.42 7.36
N GLU A 118 1.18 -7.72 7.40
CA GLU A 118 2.18 -8.77 7.20
C GLU A 118 2.80 -8.68 5.80
N VAL A 119 1.96 -8.53 4.77
CA VAL A 119 2.44 -8.39 3.38
C VAL A 119 3.32 -7.16 3.22
N HIS A 120 2.94 -6.02 3.80
CA HIS A 120 3.76 -4.80 3.76
C HIS A 120 5.12 -4.99 4.44
N VAL A 121 5.17 -5.70 5.57
CA VAL A 121 6.44 -6.04 6.24
C VAL A 121 7.32 -6.92 5.35
N VAL A 122 6.74 -7.94 4.72
CA VAL A 122 7.47 -8.81 3.78
C VAL A 122 7.98 -8.01 2.58
N ASN A 123 7.19 -7.09 2.04
CA ASN A 123 7.57 -6.24 0.92
C ASN A 123 8.74 -5.32 1.28
N ILE A 124 8.75 -4.75 2.50
CA ILE A 124 9.90 -3.99 3.03
C ILE A 124 11.17 -4.83 3.03
N GLU A 125 11.12 -6.05 3.58
CA GLU A 125 12.31 -6.91 3.65
C GLU A 125 12.83 -7.32 2.28
N LYS A 126 11.94 -7.58 1.32
CA LYS A 126 12.31 -7.84 -0.07
C LYS A 126 12.96 -6.61 -0.73
N CYS A 127 12.40 -5.41 -0.52
CA CYS A 127 12.94 -4.17 -1.07
C CYS A 127 14.33 -3.81 -0.53
N LYS A 128 14.64 -4.16 0.73
CA LYS A 128 15.94 -3.86 1.36
C LYS A 128 17.14 -4.46 0.63
N GLN A 129 16.92 -5.45 -0.25
CA GLN A 129 17.97 -6.07 -1.04
C GLN A 129 18.43 -5.19 -2.22
N TYR A 130 17.69 -4.13 -2.54
CA TYR A 130 17.92 -3.25 -3.69
C TYR A 130 18.36 -1.83 -3.31
N VAL A 131 18.67 -1.59 -2.03
CA VAL A 131 19.08 -0.27 -1.47
C VAL A 131 20.36 -0.34 -0.67
#